data_AF-A0A8X8B3H5-F1
#
_entry.id   AF-A0A8X8B3H5-F1
#
_cell.length_a   1.000
_cell.length_b   1.000
_cell.length_c   1.000
_cell.angle_alpha   90.00
_cell.angle_beta   90.00
_cell.angle_gamma   90.00
#
_symmetry.space_group_name_H-M   'P 1'
#
loop_
_entity.id
_entity.type
_entity.pdbx_description
1 polymer ?
#
loop_
_entity_poly.entity_id
_entity_poly.type
_entity_poly.pdbx_seq_one_letter_code
_entity_poly.pdbx_strand_id
1 'polypeptide(L)'
;MGIASSIQIPPAKPEQEKPEDFSDWPYPMTANAELLIKNLYGLFPPRAGESSTDEAAEARYSEFMRGGGCNVFKALEDCERPRSTKCKQIAEMLFNCMYYSHPDYYQPVMAVFECTFEQLEKDLEVFRAKKQRDESFEKANLFKGFKRF
;
A
#
# COMPACT_ATOMS: atom_id res chain seq x y z
N MET A 1 48.41 1.33 38.70
CA MET A 1 47.86 2.26 37.69
C MET A 1 47.45 1.42 36.50
N GLY A 2 46.15 1.27 36.24
CA GLY A 2 45.64 0.53 35.09
C GLY A 2 44.33 1.17 34.69
N ILE A 3 44.33 1.98 33.63
CA ILE A 3 43.15 2.64 33.09
C ILE A 3 42.42 1.64 32.18
N ALA A 4 41.20 1.26 32.56
CA ALA A 4 40.31 0.49 31.71
C ALA A 4 39.80 1.41 30.59
N SER A 5 40.26 1.17 29.36
CA SER A 5 39.79 1.87 28.17
C SER A 5 38.38 1.41 27.84
N SER A 6 37.39 2.26 28.11
CA SER A 6 36.00 2.01 27.75
C SER A 6 35.81 2.34 26.28
N ILE A 7 35.68 1.30 25.44
CA ILE A 7 35.29 1.45 24.03
C ILE A 7 33.81 1.80 24.01
N GLN A 8 33.49 3.08 23.78
CA GLN A 8 32.14 3.50 23.43
C GLN A 8 31.84 3.04 22.00
N ILE A 9 30.97 2.04 21.87
CA ILE A 9 30.41 1.66 20.57
C ILE A 9 29.45 2.79 20.16
N PRO A 10 29.66 3.48 19.02
CA PRO A 10 28.72 4.49 18.56
C PRO A 10 27.36 3.82 18.28
N PRO A 11 26.23 4.51 18.56
CA PRO A 11 24.91 3.96 18.26
C PRO A 11 24.83 3.65 16.76
N ALA A 12 24.45 2.42 16.44
CA ALA A 12 24.22 1.99 15.07
C ALA A 12 23.25 2.96 14.40
N LYS A 13 23.69 3.57 13.30
CA LYS A 13 22.86 4.39 12.42
C LYS A 13 21.63 3.55 12.03
N PRO A 14 20.39 4.09 12.10
CA PRO A 14 19.21 3.34 11.69
C PRO A 14 19.44 2.84 10.27
N GLU A 15 19.41 1.52 10.13
CA GLU A 15 19.59 0.84 8.85
C GLU A 15 18.59 1.47 7.87
N GLN A 16 19.16 2.09 6.84
CA GLN A 16 18.39 2.83 5.86
C GLN A 16 17.71 1.78 4.99
N GLU A 17 16.48 1.39 5.35
CA GLU A 17 15.64 0.52 4.52
C GLU A 17 15.62 1.07 3.09
N LYS A 18 15.94 0.18 2.16
CA LYS A 18 16.09 0.44 0.72
C LYS A 18 14.84 1.16 0.18
N PRO A 19 14.98 2.06 -0.82
CA PRO A 19 13.84 2.66 -1.50
C PRO A 19 12.92 1.57 -2.06
N GLU A 20 11.64 1.64 -1.70
CA GLU A 20 10.71 0.53 -1.90
C GLU A 20 10.02 0.63 -3.27
N ASP A 21 10.57 -0.12 -4.23
CA ASP A 21 9.95 -0.45 -5.51
C ASP A 21 8.74 -1.39 -5.24
N PHE A 22 7.62 -1.15 -5.93
CA PHE A 22 6.43 -2.00 -5.83
C PHE A 22 6.61 -3.33 -6.58
N SER A 23 7.70 -3.51 -7.32
CA SER A 23 8.02 -4.72 -8.08
C SER A 23 8.09 -6.01 -7.26
N ASP A 24 8.33 -5.94 -5.94
CA ASP A 24 8.43 -7.10 -5.05
C ASP A 24 7.06 -7.61 -4.52
N TRP A 25 5.96 -6.92 -4.77
CA TRP A 25 4.64 -7.37 -4.30
C TRP A 25 4.08 -8.50 -5.18
N PRO A 26 3.32 -9.46 -4.59
CA PRO A 26 2.58 -10.44 -5.38
C PRO A 26 1.70 -9.74 -6.41
N TYR A 27 1.68 -10.25 -7.65
CA TYR A 27 0.89 -9.70 -8.76
C TYR A 27 -0.54 -9.23 -8.40
N PRO A 28 -1.37 -9.97 -7.65
CA PRO A 28 -2.70 -9.48 -7.29
C PRO A 28 -2.66 -8.18 -6.46
N MET A 29 -1.62 -7.95 -5.66
CA MET A 29 -1.48 -6.73 -4.87
C MET A 29 -1.04 -5.53 -5.73
N THR A 30 -0.11 -5.72 -6.67
CA THR A 30 0.31 -4.64 -7.58
C THR A 30 -0.82 -4.22 -8.51
N ALA A 31 -1.53 -5.18 -9.10
CA ALA A 31 -2.67 -4.90 -9.99
C ALA A 31 -3.81 -4.16 -9.28
N ASN A 32 -4.14 -4.55 -8.04
CA ASN A 32 -5.17 -3.85 -7.26
C ASN A 32 -4.71 -2.46 -6.79
N ALA A 33 -3.41 -2.26 -6.50
CA ALA A 33 -2.89 -0.93 -6.19
C ALA A 33 -2.98 0.03 -7.39
N GLU A 34 -2.63 -0.43 -8.60
CA GLU A 34 -2.80 0.35 -9.84
C GLU A 34 -4.27 0.67 -10.12
N LEU A 35 -5.16 -0.31 -9.94
CA LEU A 35 -6.60 -0.14 -10.10
C LEU A 35 -7.16 0.87 -9.10
N LEU A 36 -6.72 0.80 -7.83
CA LEU A 36 -7.10 1.73 -6.78
C LEU A 36 -6.73 3.17 -7.17
N ILE A 37 -5.48 3.42 -7.55
CA ILE A 37 -4.99 4.75 -7.94
C ILE A 37 -5.82 5.29 -9.12
N LYS A 38 -6.00 4.47 -10.15
CA LYS A 38 -6.79 4.85 -11.33
C LYS A 38 -8.23 5.19 -10.98
N ASN A 39 -8.88 4.41 -10.12
CA ASN A 39 -10.26 4.65 -9.71
C ASN A 39 -10.37 5.90 -8.84
N LEU A 40 -9.44 6.12 -7.91
CA LEU A 40 -9.39 7.34 -7.10
C LEU A 40 -9.24 8.58 -7.97
N TYR A 41 -8.30 8.57 -8.92
CA TYR A 41 -8.08 9.68 -9.85
C TYR A 41 -9.29 9.89 -10.77
N GLY A 42 -9.97 8.81 -11.15
CA GLY A 42 -11.21 8.86 -11.93
C GLY A 42 -12.37 9.59 -11.25
N LEU A 43 -12.39 9.67 -9.91
CA LEU A 43 -13.39 10.46 -9.17
C LEU A 43 -13.22 11.97 -9.36
N PHE A 44 -12.03 12.42 -9.77
CA PHE A 44 -11.67 13.83 -9.87
C PHE A 44 -11.26 14.18 -11.31
N PRO A 45 -12.21 14.20 -12.27
CA PRO A 45 -11.91 14.49 -13.66
C PRO A 45 -11.39 15.94 -13.85
N PRO A 46 -10.64 16.21 -14.93
CA PRO A 46 -10.17 17.55 -15.23
C PRO A 46 -11.31 18.56 -15.37
N ARG A 47 -11.17 19.74 -14.78
CA ARG A 47 -12.06 20.87 -15.06
C ARG A 47 -11.70 21.49 -16.42
N ALA A 48 -12.58 22.33 -16.96
CA ALA A 48 -12.34 22.99 -18.24
C ALA A 48 -11.01 23.77 -18.23
N GLY A 49 -10.09 23.41 -19.13
CA GLY A 49 -8.76 24.02 -19.22
C GLY A 49 -7.67 23.39 -18.34
N GLU A 50 -7.99 22.34 -17.57
CA GLU A 50 -6.99 21.61 -16.77
C GLU A 50 -6.35 20.44 -17.53
N SER A 51 -5.13 20.07 -17.09
CA SER A 51 -4.41 18.89 -17.59
C SER A 51 -5.08 17.58 -17.16
N SER A 52 -5.01 16.57 -18.03
CA SER A 52 -5.43 15.19 -17.79
C SER A 52 -4.29 14.26 -17.38
N THR A 53 -3.12 14.78 -17.01
CA THR A 53 -1.99 13.96 -16.54
C THR A 53 -2.24 13.39 -15.15
N ASP A 54 -1.53 12.32 -14.80
CA ASP A 54 -1.65 11.66 -13.49
C ASP A 54 -1.28 12.61 -12.36
N GLU A 55 -0.28 13.48 -12.53
CA GLU A 55 0.11 14.47 -11.51
C GLU A 55 -1.01 15.51 -11.29
N ALA A 56 -1.75 15.87 -12.35
CA ALA A 56 -2.89 16.77 -12.23
C ALA A 56 -4.08 16.09 -11.54
N ALA A 57 -4.26 14.78 -11.77
CA ALA A 57 -5.29 14.00 -11.09
C ALA A 57 -4.95 13.79 -9.61
N GLU A 58 -3.69 13.51 -9.29
CA GLU A 58 -3.18 13.45 -7.92
C GLU A 58 -3.41 14.78 -7.19
N ALA A 59 -3.11 15.91 -7.83
CA ALA A 59 -3.33 17.23 -7.23
C ALA A 59 -4.80 17.48 -6.87
N ARG A 60 -5.75 17.08 -7.74
CA ARG A 60 -7.19 17.19 -7.47
C ARG A 60 -7.65 16.25 -6.36
N TYR A 61 -7.12 15.02 -6.32
CA TYR A 61 -7.35 14.10 -5.22
C TYR A 61 -6.86 14.68 -3.88
N SER A 62 -5.63 15.23 -3.83
CA SER A 62 -5.11 15.89 -2.64
C SER A 62 -5.91 17.14 -2.25
N GLU A 63 -6.39 17.93 -3.21
CA GLU A 63 -7.30 19.06 -2.95
C GLU A 63 -8.57 18.59 -2.23
N PHE A 64 -9.21 17.53 -2.73
CA PHE A 64 -10.38 16.93 -2.08
C PHE A 64 -10.05 16.43 -0.67
N MET A 65 -8.96 15.67 -0.51
CA MET A 65 -8.60 15.10 0.78
C MET A 65 -8.35 16.16 1.86
N ARG A 66 -7.71 17.27 1.47
CA ARG A 66 -7.48 18.46 2.33
C ARG A 66 -8.75 19.27 2.59
N GLY A 67 -9.74 19.20 1.72
CA GLY A 67 -11.01 19.93 1.86
C GLY A 67 -11.96 19.35 2.91
N GLY A 68 -11.72 18.12 3.37
CA GLY A 68 -12.52 17.49 4.42
C GLY A 68 -12.00 17.75 5.84
N GLY A 69 -12.66 17.16 6.83
CA GLY A 69 -12.32 17.37 8.25
C GLY A 69 -11.12 16.58 8.76
N CYS A 70 -10.54 15.68 7.96
CA CYS A 70 -9.45 14.82 8.40
C CYS A 70 -8.07 15.45 8.19
N ASN A 71 -7.69 16.34 9.12
CA ASN A 71 -6.40 17.04 9.12
C ASN A 71 -5.15 16.13 9.11
N VAL A 72 -5.32 14.84 9.47
CA VAL A 72 -4.23 13.86 9.50
C VAL A 72 -3.72 13.53 8.09
N PHE A 73 -4.46 13.85 7.03
CA PHE A 73 -4.02 13.68 5.65
C PHE A 73 -2.72 14.44 5.37
N LYS A 74 -2.56 15.66 5.90
CA LYS A 74 -1.32 16.43 5.74
C LYS A 74 -0.10 15.69 6.30
N ALA A 75 -0.26 15.03 7.44
CA ALA A 75 0.81 14.23 8.04
C ALA A 75 1.13 12.98 7.19
N LEU A 76 0.17 12.48 6.41
CA LEU A 76 0.39 11.39 5.46
C LEU A 76 1.16 11.88 4.23
N GLU A 77 0.86 13.09 3.73
CA GLU A 77 1.60 13.70 2.62
C GLU A 77 3.07 13.97 2.98
N ASP A 78 3.34 14.37 4.22
CA ASP A 78 4.69 14.60 4.73
C ASP A 78 5.46 13.28 5.03
N CYS A 79 4.87 12.12 4.75
CA CYS A 79 5.53 10.84 4.98
C CYS A 79 6.57 10.52 3.89
N GLU A 80 7.86 10.63 4.25
CA GLU A 80 8.97 10.27 3.34
C GLU A 80 9.15 8.75 3.13
N ARG A 81 8.66 7.92 4.06
CA ARG A 81 8.77 6.44 4.01
C ARG A 81 7.40 5.79 4.16
N PRO A 82 6.64 5.62 3.06
CA PRO A 82 5.23 5.21 3.11
C PRO A 82 5.00 3.85 3.79
N ARG A 83 5.99 2.95 3.80
CA ARG A 83 5.86 1.64 4.48
C ARG A 83 6.39 1.62 5.92
N SER A 84 6.93 2.74 6.42
CA SER A 84 7.35 2.85 7.82
C SER A 84 6.15 2.65 8.75
N THR A 85 6.39 2.09 9.93
CA THR A 85 5.34 1.87 10.94
C THR A 85 4.59 3.16 11.27
N LYS A 86 5.31 4.29 11.32
CA LYS A 86 4.72 5.61 11.57
C LYS A 86 3.72 6.00 10.49
N CYS A 87 4.05 5.82 9.21
CA CYS A 87 3.15 6.21 8.13
C CYS A 87 1.97 5.28 7.96
N LYS A 88 2.15 3.98 8.25
CA LYS A 88 1.03 3.03 8.37
C LYS A 88 0.05 3.46 9.46
N GLN A 89 0.52 3.86 10.63
CA GLN A 89 -0.33 4.38 11.71
C GLN A 89 -1.04 5.68 11.32
N ILE A 90 -0.35 6.60 10.63
CA ILE A 90 -0.97 7.83 10.13
C ILE A 90 -2.07 7.52 9.10
N ALA A 91 -1.82 6.58 8.18
CA ALA A 91 -2.82 6.12 7.21
C ALA A 91 -4.03 5.48 7.91
N GLU A 92 -3.81 4.64 8.92
CA GLU A 92 -4.89 4.06 9.72
C GLU A 92 -5.73 5.13 10.43
N MET A 93 -5.08 6.14 11.03
CA MET A 93 -5.77 7.29 11.62
C MET A 93 -6.58 8.07 10.60
N LEU A 94 -6.09 8.21 9.36
CA LEU A 94 -6.81 8.83 8.26
C LEU A 94 -8.08 8.05 7.92
N PHE A 95 -7.95 6.74 7.69
CA PHE A 95 -9.10 5.88 7.38
C PHE A 95 -10.15 5.92 8.49
N ASN A 96 -9.73 5.85 9.76
CA ASN A 96 -10.64 5.96 10.89
C ASN A 96 -11.37 7.31 10.91
N CYS A 97 -10.68 8.41 10.65
CA CYS A 97 -11.31 9.72 10.56
C CYS A 97 -12.33 9.81 9.42
N MET A 98 -11.97 9.29 8.23
CA MET A 98 -12.86 9.29 7.06
C MET A 98 -14.12 8.46 7.33
N TYR A 99 -13.96 7.29 7.94
CA TYR A 99 -15.05 6.34 8.17
C TYR A 99 -15.96 6.75 9.33
N TYR A 100 -15.40 7.21 10.45
CA TYR A 100 -16.17 7.45 11.67
C TYR A 100 -16.54 8.92 11.90
N SER A 101 -15.69 9.87 11.49
CA SER A 101 -15.88 11.29 11.82
C SER A 101 -16.55 12.09 10.70
N HIS A 102 -16.21 11.77 9.45
CA HIS A 102 -16.69 12.52 8.27
C HIS A 102 -17.15 11.61 7.11
N PRO A 103 -17.98 10.58 7.37
CA PRO A 103 -18.35 9.59 6.36
C PRO A 103 -19.04 10.21 5.14
N ASP A 104 -19.95 11.15 5.34
CA ASP A 104 -20.70 11.78 4.25
C ASP A 104 -19.80 12.53 3.26
N TYR A 105 -18.74 13.17 3.76
CA TYR A 105 -17.79 13.89 2.92
C TYR A 105 -16.92 12.92 2.13
N TYR A 106 -16.38 11.89 2.80
CA TYR A 106 -15.42 10.97 2.21
C TYR A 106 -16.04 9.77 1.50
N GLN A 107 -17.38 9.65 1.50
CA GLN A 107 -18.11 8.53 0.92
C GLN A 107 -17.63 8.14 -0.49
N PRO A 108 -17.41 9.07 -1.45
CA PRO A 108 -16.99 8.69 -2.80
C PRO A 108 -15.65 7.96 -2.83
N VAL A 109 -14.69 8.43 -2.03
CA VAL A 109 -13.35 7.84 -1.92
C VAL A 109 -13.40 6.52 -1.15
N MET A 110 -14.19 6.47 -0.06
CA MET A 110 -14.37 5.25 0.73
C MET A 110 -15.00 4.12 -0.10
N ALA A 111 -15.97 4.41 -0.95
CA ALA A 111 -16.57 3.42 -1.83
C ALA A 111 -15.55 2.80 -2.82
N VAL A 112 -14.61 3.59 -3.32
CA VAL A 112 -13.53 3.09 -4.18
C VAL A 112 -12.57 2.18 -3.39
N PHE A 113 -12.21 2.57 -2.17
CA PHE A 113 -11.40 1.74 -1.28
C PHE A 113 -12.09 0.40 -1.00
N GLU A 114 -13.34 0.42 -0.53
CA GLU A 114 -14.12 -0.78 -0.20
C GLU A 114 -14.21 -1.73 -1.40
N CYS A 115 -14.61 -1.22 -2.57
CA CYS A 115 -14.72 -2.01 -3.79
C CYS A 115 -13.37 -2.66 -4.19
N THR A 116 -12.28 -1.92 -4.04
CA THR A 116 -10.95 -2.42 -4.40
C THR A 116 -10.40 -3.42 -3.37
N PHE A 117 -10.68 -3.21 -2.08
CA PHE A 117 -10.32 -4.18 -1.03
C PHE A 117 -11.09 -5.49 -1.19
N GLU A 118 -12.39 -5.44 -1.46
CA GLU A 118 -13.18 -6.65 -1.76
C GLU A 118 -12.65 -7.40 -2.99
N GLN A 119 -12.21 -6.67 -4.02
CA GLN A 119 -11.61 -7.29 -5.20
C GLN A 119 -10.26 -7.93 -4.87
N LEU A 120 -9.40 -7.23 -4.13
CA LEU A 120 -8.11 -7.74 -3.69
C LEU A 120 -8.26 -9.04 -2.87
N GLU A 121 -9.24 -9.10 -1.97
CA GLU A 121 -9.51 -10.31 -1.18
C GLU A 121 -9.83 -11.51 -2.08
N LYS A 122 -10.73 -11.34 -3.06
CA LYS A 122 -11.09 -12.38 -4.04
C LYS A 122 -9.88 -12.80 -4.88
N ASP A 123 -9.08 -11.84 -5.35
CA ASP A 123 -7.89 -12.14 -6.14
C ASP A 123 -6.83 -12.88 -5.34
N LEU A 124 -6.67 -12.55 -4.05
CA LEU A 124 -5.77 -13.24 -3.13
C LEU A 124 -6.23 -14.68 -2.83
N GLU A 125 -7.53 -14.93 -2.76
CA GLU A 125 -8.07 -16.29 -2.62
C GLU A 125 -7.77 -17.14 -3.87
N VAL A 126 -8.04 -16.61 -5.06
CA VAL A 126 -7.76 -17.28 -6.33
C VAL A 126 -6.25 -17.55 -6.48
N PHE A 127 -5.42 -16.57 -6.14
CA PHE A 127 -3.97 -16.69 -6.16
C PHE A 127 -3.47 -17.79 -5.22
N ARG A 128 -3.97 -17.82 -3.97
CA ARG A 128 -3.62 -18.84 -2.97
C ARG A 128 -4.05 -20.25 -3.44
N ALA A 129 -5.26 -20.39 -3.97
CA ALA A 129 -5.76 -21.67 -4.48
C ALA A 129 -4.93 -22.18 -5.67
N LYS A 130 -4.55 -21.29 -6.60
CA LYS A 130 -3.67 -21.64 -7.73
C LYS A 130 -2.30 -22.10 -7.25
N LYS A 131 -1.68 -21.35 -6.32
CA LYS A 131 -0.38 -21.71 -5.75
C LYS A 131 -0.40 -23.09 -5.09
N GLN A 132 -1.41 -23.39 -4.28
CA GLN A 132 -1.55 -24.70 -3.62
C GLN A 132 -1.69 -25.86 -4.62
N ARG A 133 -2.45 -25.65 -5.71
CA ARG A 133 -2.60 -26.63 -6.78
C ARG A 133 -1.29 -26.87 -7.53
N ASP A 134 -0.57 -25.81 -7.87
CA ASP A 134 0.69 -25.91 -8.61
C ASP A 134 1.76 -26.62 -7.76
N GLU A 135 1.87 -26.30 -6.47
CA GLU A 135 2.74 -27.00 -5.51
C GLU A 135 2.36 -28.49 -5.36
N SER A 136 1.06 -28.81 -5.35
CA SER A 136 0.58 -30.19 -5.26
C SER A 136 0.92 -30.99 -6.52
N PHE A 137 0.79 -30.38 -7.70
CA PHE A 137 1.16 -30.99 -8.97
C PHE A 137 2.67 -31.21 -9.09
N GLU A 138 3.48 -30.25 -8.66
CA GLU A 138 4.93 -30.36 -8.61
C GLU A 138 5.39 -31.50 -7.69
N LYS A 139 4.86 -31.57 -6.46
CA LYS A 139 5.13 -32.66 -5.52
C LYS A 139 4.72 -34.03 -6.10
N ALA A 140 3.57 -34.12 -6.75
CA ALA A 140 3.12 -35.36 -7.38
C ALA A 140 4.05 -35.81 -8.52
N ASN A 141 4.59 -34.88 -9.30
CA ASN A 141 5.55 -35.18 -10.37
C ASN A 141 6.93 -35.56 -9.81
N LEU A 142 7.40 -34.90 -8.76
CA LEU A 142 8.63 -35.27 -8.06
C LEU A 142 8.53 -36.70 -7.50
N PHE A 143 7.41 -37.05 -6.89
CA PHE A 143 7.18 -38.39 -6.35
C PHE A 143 7.12 -39.47 -7.44
N LYS A 144 6.53 -39.16 -8.60
CA LYS A 144 6.55 -40.06 -9.77
C LYS A 144 7.95 -40.24 -10.36
N GLY A 145 8.77 -39.19 -10.34
CA GLY A 145 10.17 -39.25 -10.78
C GLY A 145 11.03 -40.15 -9.88
N PHE A 146 10.81 -40.09 -8.57
CA PHE A 146 11.51 -40.94 -7.60
C PHE A 146 11.13 -42.43 -7.70
N LYS A 147 9.93 -42.75 -8.19
CA LYS A 147 9.44 -44.12 -8.35
C LYS A 147 9.91 -44.84 -9.63
N ARG A 148 10.68 -44.15 -10.48
CA ARG A 148 11.25 -44.67 -11.74
C ARG A 148 12.71 -45.14 -11.61
N PHE A 149 13.30 -45.06 -10.42
CA PHE A 149 14.58 -45.66 -10.04
C PHE A 149 14.36 -46.77 -9.03
#